data_AF-A0A2T2SUZ1-F1
#
_entry.id   AF-A0A2T2SUZ1-F1
#
_cell.length_a   1.000
_cell.length_b   1.000
_cell.length_c   1.000
_cell.angle_alpha   90.00
_cell.angle_beta   90.00
_cell.angle_gamma   90.00
#
_symmetry.space_group_name_H-M   'P 1'
#
loop_
_entity.id
_entity.type
_entity.pdbx_description
1 polymer ?
#
loop_
_entity_poly.entity_id
_entity_poly.type
_entity_poly.pdbx_seq_one_letter_code
_entity_poly.pdbx_strand_id
1 'polypeptide(L)'
;MSSPDESEPLNWTSVAALYAGLLLGLGGLLYWGDYRNAAWLALLGTGGGLTAYGRVLANRGATQTARRWKWAAGLVYGVFFLWAGTVLVRALLG
;
A
#
# COMPACT_ATOMS: atom_id res chain seq x y z
N MET A 1 -7.39 35.74 -2.06
CA MET A 1 -8.30 34.68 -1.59
C MET A 1 -8.08 33.50 -2.52
N SER A 2 -7.19 32.57 -2.17
CA SER A 2 -6.92 31.36 -2.96
C SER A 2 -8.06 30.38 -2.73
N SER A 3 -8.75 29.99 -3.80
CA SER A 3 -9.81 28.98 -3.78
C SER A 3 -9.31 27.70 -3.09
N PRO A 4 -10.14 27.05 -2.26
CA PRO A 4 -9.76 25.77 -1.66
C PRO A 4 -9.47 24.79 -2.81
N ASP A 5 -8.29 24.16 -2.78
CA ASP A 5 -7.87 23.09 -3.69
C ASP A 5 -9.06 22.14 -3.92
N GLU A 6 -9.69 22.24 -5.09
CA GLU A 6 -10.58 21.20 -5.59
C GLU A 6 -9.75 19.93 -5.60
N SER A 7 -10.07 19.03 -4.67
CA SER A 7 -9.36 17.77 -4.51
C SER A 7 -9.47 17.00 -5.82
N GLU A 8 -8.40 17.05 -6.62
CA GLU A 8 -8.36 16.49 -7.96
C GLU A 8 -8.90 15.06 -7.94
N PRO A 9 -9.91 14.73 -8.76
CA PRO A 9 -10.56 13.43 -8.70
C PRO A 9 -9.52 12.34 -8.95
N LEU A 10 -9.44 11.37 -8.03
CA LEU A 10 -8.48 10.28 -8.08
C LEU A 10 -8.53 9.60 -9.46
N ASN A 11 -7.42 9.65 -10.22
CA ASN A 11 -7.35 9.04 -11.54
C ASN A 11 -7.34 7.51 -11.43
N TRP A 12 -8.53 6.91 -11.55
CA TRP A 12 -8.73 5.47 -11.44
C TRP A 12 -7.97 4.67 -12.51
N THR A 13 -7.68 5.27 -13.66
CA THR A 13 -6.85 4.64 -14.71
C THR A 13 -5.41 4.49 -14.24
N SER A 14 -4.85 5.52 -13.60
CA SER A 14 -3.49 5.45 -13.02
C SER A 14 -3.43 4.43 -11.88
N VAL A 15 -4.47 4.35 -11.05
CA VAL A 15 -4.58 3.33 -10.00
C VAL A 15 -4.65 1.94 -10.62
N ALA A 16 -5.49 1.72 -11.63
CA ALA A 16 -5.60 0.44 -12.31
C ALA A 16 -4.29 0.02 -12.96
N ALA A 17 -3.61 0.92 -13.66
CA ALA A 17 -2.30 0.68 -14.27
C ALA A 17 -1.24 0.33 -13.20
N LEU A 18 -1.23 1.03 -12.08
CA LEU A 18 -0.36 0.74 -10.95
C LEU A 18 -0.60 -0.68 -10.42
N TYR A 19 -1.85 -1.06 -10.16
CA TYR A 19 -2.18 -2.40 -9.64
C TYR A 19 -1.95 -3.51 -10.67
N ALA A 20 -2.17 -3.23 -11.96
CA ALA A 20 -1.81 -4.17 -13.02
C ALA A 20 -0.29 -4.42 -13.03
N GLY A 21 0.52 -3.36 -12.97
CA GLY A 21 1.98 -3.48 -12.86
C GLY A 21 2.41 -4.20 -11.58
N LEU A 22 1.73 -3.93 -10.47
CA LEU A 22 2.00 -4.58 -9.17
C LEU A 22 1.70 -6.08 -9.23
N LEU A 23 0.57 -6.48 -9.81
CA LEU A 23 0.22 -7.89 -9.99
C LEU A 23 1.16 -8.61 -10.96
N LEU A 24 1.56 -7.96 -12.06
CA LEU A 24 2.56 -8.50 -12.98
C LEU A 24 3.91 -8.67 -12.30
N GLY A 25 4.37 -7.67 -11.55
CA GLY A 25 5.61 -7.74 -10.78
C GLY A 25 5.56 -8.83 -9.71
N LEU A 26 4.43 -8.96 -8.99
CA LEU A 26 4.21 -10.02 -8.01
C LEU A 26 4.26 -11.40 -8.67
N GLY A 27 3.54 -11.58 -9.78
CA GLY A 27 3.55 -12.83 -10.55
C GLY A 27 4.95 -13.18 -11.06
N GLY A 28 5.70 -12.20 -11.57
CA GLY A 28 7.08 -12.38 -12.02
C GLY A 28 8.02 -12.80 -10.88
N LEU A 29 7.94 -12.15 -9.72
CA LEU A 29 8.76 -12.48 -8.54
C LEU A 29 8.44 -13.89 -8.02
N LEU A 30 7.15 -14.26 -7.97
CA LEU A 30 6.74 -15.62 -7.60
C LEU A 30 7.23 -16.67 -8.59
N TYR A 31 7.18 -16.36 -9.90
CA TYR A 31 7.69 -17.25 -10.95
C TYR A 31 9.20 -17.46 -10.86
N TRP A 32 9.97 -16.42 -10.53
CA TRP A 32 11.42 -16.50 -10.33
C TRP A 32 11.84 -17.08 -8.97
N GLY A 33 10.89 -17.40 -8.09
CA GLY A 33 11.15 -17.92 -6.75
C GLY A 33 11.62 -16.87 -5.73
N ASP A 34 11.50 -15.58 -6.05
CA ASP A 34 11.87 -14.48 -5.16
C ASP A 34 10.71 -14.14 -4.20
N TYR A 35 10.42 -15.10 -3.32
CA TYR A 35 9.28 -15.01 -2.39
C TYR A 35 9.40 -13.86 -1.40
N ARG A 36 10.63 -13.47 -1.03
CA ARG A 36 10.86 -12.36 -0.10
C ARG A 36 10.43 -11.04 -0.74
N ASN A 37 10.93 -10.76 -1.94
CA ASN A 37 10.56 -9.53 -2.64
C ASN A 37 9.09 -9.56 -3.07
N ALA A 38 8.55 -10.73 -3.43
CA ALA A 38 7.11 -10.88 -3.70
C ALA A 38 6.26 -10.52 -2.48
N ALA A 39 6.62 -11.01 -1.29
CA ALA A 39 5.90 -10.69 -0.06
C ALA A 39 6.02 -9.21 0.32
N TRP A 40 7.19 -8.60 0.11
CA TRP A 40 7.37 -7.15 0.29
C TRP A 40 6.47 -6.35 -0.65
N LEU A 41 6.43 -6.73 -1.92
CA LEU A 41 5.61 -6.08 -2.94
C LEU A 41 4.11 -6.26 -2.66
N ALA A 42 3.70 -7.44 -2.17
CA ALA A 42 2.34 -7.70 -1.69
C ALA A 42 1.95 -6.77 -0.53
N LEU A 43 2.79 -6.69 0.51
CA LEU A 43 2.54 -5.85 1.69
C LEU A 43 2.43 -4.37 1.32
N LEU A 44 3.32 -3.89 0.46
CA LEU A 44 3.29 -2.52 -0.03
C LEU A 44 2.04 -2.23 -0.87
N GLY A 45 1.68 -3.13 -1.77
CA GLY A 45 0.46 -3.02 -2.58
C GLY A 45 -0.81 -3.04 -1.74
N THR A 46 -0.91 -3.98 -0.80
CA THR A 46 -2.04 -4.06 0.12
C THR A 46 -2.12 -2.81 1.01
N GLY A 47 -1.01 -2.36 1.61
CA GLY A 47 -0.97 -1.16 2.44
C GLY A 47 -1.38 0.11 1.67
N GLY A 48 -0.90 0.25 0.43
CA GLY A 48 -1.28 1.34 -0.46
C GLY A 48 -2.78 1.32 -0.81
N GLY A 49 -3.33 0.14 -1.07
CA GLY A 49 -4.74 -0.05 -1.42
C GLY A 49 -5.69 0.24 -0.29
N LEU A 50 -5.35 -0.22 0.92
CA LEU A 50 -6.08 0.08 2.15
C LEU A 50 -6.11 1.59 2.42
N THR A 51 -4.98 2.28 2.17
CA THR A 51 -4.87 3.73 2.35
C THR A 51 -5.72 4.50 1.34
N ALA A 52 -5.61 4.13 0.06
CA ALA A 52 -6.40 4.74 -1.01
C ALA A 52 -7.90 4.51 -0.80
N TYR A 53 -8.30 3.29 -0.43
CA TYR A 53 -9.69 2.95 -0.14
C TYR A 53 -10.22 3.74 1.07
N GLY A 54 -9.45 3.85 2.14
CA GLY A 54 -9.79 4.69 3.30
C GLY A 54 -9.99 6.16 2.93
N ARG A 55 -9.20 6.70 1.99
CA ARG A 55 -9.36 8.07 1.48
C ARG A 55 -10.64 8.24 0.67
N VAL A 56 -10.96 7.29 -0.20
CA VAL A 56 -12.21 7.28 -0.98
C VAL A 56 -13.43 7.20 -0.05
N LEU A 57 -13.37 6.39 1.01
CA LEU A 57 -14.44 6.30 2.00
C LEU A 57 -14.60 7.58 2.83
N ALA A 58 -13.50 8.23 3.19
CA ALA A 58 -13.52 9.52 3.89
C ALA A 58 -14.21 10.60 3.03
N ASN A 59 -13.90 10.63 1.73
CA ASN A 59 -14.51 11.57 0.78
C ASN A 59 -16.01 11.30 0.56
N ARG A 60 -16.49 10.08 0.82
CA ARG A 60 -17.92 9.71 0.77
C ARG A 60 -18.68 9.96 2.09
N GLY A 61 -18.05 10.64 3.06
CA GLY A 61 -18.67 10.95 4.36
C GLY A 61 -18.65 9.80 5.38
N ALA A 62 -18.08 8.63 5.03
CA ALA A 62 -17.99 7.47 5.92
C ALA A 62 -16.72 7.50 6.79
N THR A 63 -16.56 8.56 7.59
CA THR A 63 -15.35 8.88 8.36
C THR A 63 -14.96 7.80 9.37
N GLN A 64 -15.93 7.16 10.03
CA GLN A 64 -15.67 6.09 11.01
C GLN A 64 -15.07 4.84 10.34
N THR A 65 -15.61 4.45 9.19
CA THR A 65 -15.10 3.31 8.42
C THR A 65 -13.76 3.64 7.78
N ALA A 66 -13.58 4.86 7.27
CA ALA A 66 -12.30 5.34 6.75
C ALA A 66 -11.17 5.24 7.80
N ARG A 67 -11.48 5.53 9.07
CA ARG A 67 -10.50 5.42 10.17
C ARG A 67 -10.08 3.97 10.42
N ARG A 68 -10.99 3.01 10.30
CA ARG A 68 -10.66 1.57 10.38
C ARG A 68 -9.71 1.14 9.27
N TRP A 69 -9.95 1.58 8.03
CA TRP A 69 -9.07 1.28 6.89
C TRP A 69 -7.69 1.94 7.01
N LYS A 70 -7.61 3.15 7.58
CA LYS A 70 -6.32 3.78 7.93
C LYS A 70 -5.54 2.97 8.96
N TRP A 71 -6.20 2.48 10.01
CA TRP A 71 -5.57 1.59 11.00
C TRP A 71 -5.12 0.27 10.39
N ALA A 72 -5.94 -0.34 9.52
CA ALA A 72 -5.58 -1.56 8.80
C ALA A 72 -4.34 -1.34 7.91
N ALA A 73 -4.27 -0.22 7.17
CA ALA A 73 -3.09 0.15 6.40
C ALA A 73 -1.86 0.31 7.32
N GLY A 74 -2.02 1.00 8.45
CA GLY A 74 -0.97 1.16 9.46
C GLY A 74 -0.42 -0.16 9.99
N LEU A 75 -1.30 -1.15 10.23
CA LEU A 75 -0.88 -2.49 10.64
C LEU A 75 -0.07 -3.20 9.55
N VAL A 76 -0.51 -3.12 8.29
CA VAL A 76 0.22 -3.73 7.16
C VAL A 76 1.61 -3.10 6.99
N TYR A 77 1.70 -1.77 7.06
CA TYR A 77 2.99 -1.08 7.04
C TYR A 77 3.84 -1.44 8.26
N GLY A 78 3.23 -1.55 9.45
CA GLY A 78 3.92 -1.98 10.67
C GLY A 78 4.58 -3.36 10.51
N VAL A 79 3.85 -4.34 9.99
CA VAL A 79 4.39 -5.67 9.68
C VAL A 79 5.54 -5.59 8.68
N PHE A 80 5.37 -4.80 7.61
CA PHE A 80 6.42 -4.60 6.61
C PHE A 80 7.70 -4.01 7.22
N PHE A 81 7.61 -2.92 7.99
CA PHE A 81 8.76 -2.26 8.60
C PHE A 81 9.42 -3.11 9.68
N LEU A 82 8.65 -3.82 10.50
CA LEU A 82 9.19 -4.75 11.50
C LEU A 82 9.98 -5.88 10.83
N TRP A 83 9.42 -6.46 9.76
CA TRP A 83 10.12 -7.51 9.04
C TRP A 83 11.35 -6.98 8.31
N ALA A 84 11.24 -5.88 7.57
CA ALA A 84 12.36 -5.24 6.89
C ALA A 84 13.48 -4.85 7.86
N GLY A 85 13.13 -4.28 9.01
CA GLY A 85 14.06 -3.95 10.09
C GLY A 85 14.74 -5.20 10.66
N THR A 86 14.00 -6.29 10.87
CA THR A 86 14.58 -7.57 11.32
C THR A 86 15.60 -8.11 10.31
N VAL A 87 15.29 -8.02 9.01
CA VAL A 87 16.22 -8.45 7.96
C VAL A 87 17.45 -7.54 7.89
N LEU A 88 17.28 -6.23 8.04
CA LEU A 88 18.39 -5.28 8.08
C LEU A 88 19.31 -5.54 9.28
N VAL A 89 18.74 -5.72 10.47
CA VAL A 89 19.49 -6.07 11.68
C VAL A 89 20.26 -7.37 11.49
N ARG A 90 19.63 -8.39 10.89
CA ARG A 90 20.30 -9.65 10.57
C ARG A 90 21.43 -9.48 9.55
N ALA A 91 21.30 -8.56 8.59
CA ALA A 91 22.34 -8.26 7.61
C ALA A 91 23.50 -7.44 8.21
N LEU A 92 23.26 -6.67 9.28
CA LEU A 92 24.27 -5.86 9.97
C LEU A 92 25.00 -6.63 11.09
N LEU A 93 24.31 -7.55 11.76
CA LEU A 93 24.86 -8.41 12.81
C LEU A 93 25.39 -9.76 12.26
N GLY A 94 25.27 -9.97 10.95
CA GLY A 94 25.75 -11.15 10.23
C GLY A 94 27.10 -10.91 9.59
#